data_AF-A0A1M7DMK4-F1
#
_entry.id   AF-A0A1M7DMK4-F1
#
_cell.length_a   1.000
_cell.length_b   1.000
_cell.length_c   1.000
_cell.angle_alpha   90.00
_cell.angle_beta   90.00
_cell.angle_gamma   90.00
#
_symmetry.space_group_name_H-M   'P 1'
#
loop_
_entity.id
_entity.type
_entity.pdbx_description
1 polymer ?
#
loop_
_entity_poly.entity_id
_entity_poly.type
_entity_poly.pdbx_seq_one_letter_code
_entity_poly.pdbx_strand_id
1 'polypeptide(L)'
;MSKSELKPKAKEFYTIHQMSLADISRRLNISTRTLQNWKSEEHWDEARAEISGSEKNFHAQLFELGEVMARKIKQDELDGVKVAAERYTALQRIIDTAEHARKYEAVAPKKNKSELSPEERAKKALEEIKKHLGV
;
A
#
# COMPACT_ATOMS: atom_id res chain seq x y z
N MET A 1 -8.87 24.35 7.84
CA MET A 1 -9.24 23.45 6.74
C MET A 1 -10.73 23.51 6.54
N SER A 2 -11.15 23.78 5.31
CA SER A 2 -12.56 23.73 4.91
C SER A 2 -13.04 22.28 4.81
N LYS A 3 -14.36 22.06 4.87
CA LYS A 3 -14.96 20.71 4.81
C LYS A 3 -14.58 19.96 3.51
N SER A 4 -14.32 20.69 2.42
CA SER A 4 -13.85 20.16 1.13
C SER A 4 -12.40 19.66 1.14
N GLU A 5 -11.56 20.12 2.08
CA GLU A 5 -10.17 19.67 2.22
C GLU A 5 -10.03 18.50 3.20
N LEU A 6 -10.97 18.38 4.15
CA LEU A 6 -10.93 17.35 5.19
C LEU A 6 -11.19 15.94 4.65
N LYS A 7 -12.14 15.78 3.71
CA LYS A 7 -12.47 14.46 3.14
C LYS A 7 -11.32 13.87 2.31
N PRO A 8 -10.69 14.61 1.36
CA PRO A 8 -9.51 14.12 0.65
C PRO A 8 -8.33 13.80 1.58
N LYS A 9 -8.09 14.64 2.59
CA LYS A 9 -6.98 14.41 3.52
C LYS A 9 -7.21 13.18 4.42
N ALA A 10 -8.44 12.97 4.87
CA ALA A 10 -8.83 11.78 5.61
C ALA A 10 -8.69 10.51 4.75
N LYS A 11 -9.06 10.58 3.46
CA LYS A 11 -8.87 9.49 2.50
C LYS A 11 -7.39 9.14 2.36
N GLU A 12 -6.54 10.13 2.11
CA GLU A 12 -5.08 9.96 2.03
C GLU A 12 -4.53 9.26 3.28
N PHE A 13 -4.89 9.72 4.48
CA PHE A 13 -4.44 9.11 5.74
C PHE A 13 -4.91 7.66 5.90
N TYR A 14 -6.11 7.33 5.43
CA TYR A 14 -6.63 5.98 5.52
C TYR A 14 -6.02 5.03 4.49
N THR A 15 -5.91 5.46 3.23
CA THR A 15 -5.54 4.60 2.10
C THR A 15 -4.02 4.51 1.91
N ILE A 16 -3.31 5.64 1.95
CA ILE A 16 -1.85 5.71 1.72
C ILE A 16 -1.10 5.49 3.02
N HIS A 17 -1.45 6.25 4.08
CA HIS A 17 -0.73 6.17 5.36
C HIS A 17 -1.23 5.05 6.27
N GLN A 18 -2.23 4.28 5.82
CA GLN A 18 -2.76 3.10 6.49
C GLN A 18 -3.24 3.32 7.95
N MET A 19 -3.58 4.56 8.30
CA MET A 19 -3.99 4.95 9.66
C MET A 19 -5.37 4.39 10.03
N SER A 20 -5.61 4.13 11.32
CA SER A 20 -6.95 3.78 11.79
C SER A 20 -7.88 5.00 11.75
N LEU A 21 -9.20 4.77 11.63
CA LEU A 21 -10.17 5.86 11.69
C LEU A 21 -10.13 6.60 13.04
N ALA A 22 -9.74 5.93 14.12
CA ALA A 22 -9.56 6.56 15.43
C ALA A 22 -8.36 7.52 15.45
N ASP A 23 -7.26 7.18 14.78
CA ASP A 23 -6.09 8.07 14.67
C ASP A 23 -6.40 9.27 13.79
N ILE A 24 -7.09 9.04 12.66
CA ILE A 24 -7.54 10.10 11.75
C ILE A 24 -8.52 11.02 12.46
N SER A 25 -9.46 10.46 13.24
CA SER A 25 -10.43 11.22 14.03
C SER A 25 -9.75 12.17 14.99
N ARG A 26 -8.76 11.69 15.75
CA ARG A 26 -7.97 12.51 16.68
C ARG A 26 -7.17 13.59 15.95
N ARG A 27 -6.59 13.26 14.79
CA ARG A 27 -5.68 14.16 14.06
C ARG A 27 -6.40 15.26 13.29
N LEU A 28 -7.56 14.95 12.70
CA LEU A 28 -8.35 15.89 11.92
C LEU A 28 -9.50 16.53 12.72
N ASN A 29 -9.70 16.10 13.97
CA ASN A 29 -10.81 16.48 14.82
C ASN A 29 -12.18 16.25 14.14
N ILE A 30 -12.36 15.06 13.57
CA ILE A 30 -13.57 14.64 12.86
C ILE A 30 -14.15 13.43 13.59
N SER A 31 -15.47 13.35 13.74
CA SER A 31 -16.09 12.18 14.36
C SER A 31 -15.82 10.91 13.54
N THR A 32 -15.55 9.79 14.23
CA THR A 32 -15.35 8.48 13.59
C THR A 32 -16.54 8.08 12.73
N ARG A 33 -17.77 8.49 13.10
CA ARG A 33 -18.98 8.24 12.32
C ARG A 33 -18.96 8.94 10.96
N THR A 34 -18.52 10.20 10.90
CA THR A 34 -18.34 10.92 9.63
C THR A 34 -17.29 10.24 8.76
N LEU A 35 -16.17 9.80 9.35
CA LEU A 35 -15.14 9.05 8.63
C LEU A 35 -15.67 7.71 8.10
N GLN A 36 -16.48 7.00 8.88
CA GLN A 36 -17.10 5.74 8.46
C GLN A 36 -18.05 5.93 7.27
N ASN A 37 -18.81 7.02 7.25
CA ASN A 37 -19.69 7.35 6.13
C ASN A 37 -18.87 7.62 4.86
N TRP A 38 -17.87 8.51 4.94
CA TRP A 38 -17.00 8.81 3.79
C TRP A 38 -16.25 7.59 3.27
N LYS A 39 -15.76 6.76 4.19
CA LYS A 39 -15.09 5.50 3.89
C LYS A 39 -15.99 4.56 3.07
N SER A 40 -17.27 4.50 3.40
CA SER A 40 -18.26 3.65 2.73
C SER A 40 -18.72 4.25 1.40
N GLU A 41 -18.98 5.55 1.34
CA GLU A 41 -19.42 6.27 0.13
C GLU A 41 -18.40 6.20 -1.02
N GLU A 42 -17.11 6.22 -0.71
CA GLU A 42 -16.03 6.26 -1.70
C GLU A 42 -15.16 5.00 -1.71
N HIS A 43 -15.65 3.90 -1.13
CA HIS A 43 -14.99 2.60 -1.20
C HIS A 43 -13.52 2.63 -0.77
N TRP A 44 -13.21 3.34 0.33
CA TRP A 44 -11.81 3.53 0.75
C TRP A 44 -11.12 2.21 1.12
N ASP A 45 -11.87 1.18 1.53
CA ASP A 45 -11.31 -0.16 1.77
C ASP A 45 -10.80 -0.81 0.48
N GLU A 46 -11.47 -0.59 -0.65
CA GLU A 46 -11.04 -1.09 -1.96
C GLU A 46 -9.78 -0.34 -2.42
N ALA A 47 -9.78 1.00 -2.34
CA ALA A 47 -8.60 1.80 -2.64
C ALA A 47 -7.38 1.43 -1.76
N ARG A 48 -7.62 1.16 -0.47
CA ARG A 48 -6.57 0.68 0.45
C ARG A 48 -6.11 -0.74 0.11
N ALA A 49 -7.03 -1.62 -0.30
CA ALA A 49 -6.70 -2.97 -0.75
C ALA A 49 -5.93 -2.99 -2.07
N GLU A 50 -6.20 -2.06 -2.98
CA GLU A 50 -5.43 -1.88 -4.22
C GLU A 50 -4.01 -1.39 -3.93
N ILE A 51 -3.85 -0.39 -3.06
CA ILE A 51 -2.52 0.13 -2.67
C ILE A 51 -1.72 -0.93 -1.90
N SER A 52 -2.31 -1.59 -0.91
CA SER A 52 -1.65 -2.71 -0.21
C SER A 52 -1.47 -3.94 -1.10
N GLY A 53 -2.25 -4.06 -2.16
CA GLY A 53 -2.05 -5.03 -3.24
C GLY A 53 -0.89 -4.64 -4.16
N SER A 54 -0.64 -3.33 -4.37
CA SER A 54 0.51 -2.81 -5.12
C SER A 54 1.79 -2.83 -4.28
N GLU A 55 1.70 -2.77 -2.95
CA GLU A 55 2.81 -3.03 -2.02
C GLU A 55 3.40 -4.44 -2.24
N LYS A 56 2.64 -5.41 -2.78
CA LYS A 56 3.15 -6.73 -3.19
C LYS A 56 4.06 -6.72 -4.43
N ASN A 57 4.33 -5.54 -4.98
CA ASN A 57 5.23 -5.29 -6.10
C ASN A 57 6.22 -4.17 -5.78
N PHE A 58 6.33 -3.72 -4.53
CA PHE A 58 7.22 -2.61 -4.19
C PHE A 58 8.69 -2.99 -4.42
N HIS A 59 9.09 -4.21 -4.04
CA HIS A 59 10.40 -4.73 -4.41
C HIS A 59 10.63 -4.74 -5.94
N ALA A 60 9.62 -5.10 -6.73
CA ALA A 60 9.72 -5.13 -8.19
C ALA A 60 9.89 -3.72 -8.77
N GLN A 61 9.15 -2.72 -8.26
CA GLN A 61 9.31 -1.32 -8.64
C GLN A 61 10.70 -0.77 -8.27
N LEU A 62 11.24 -1.17 -7.11
CA LEU A 62 12.60 -0.78 -6.70
C LEU A 62 13.67 -1.45 -7.58
N PHE A 63 13.49 -2.71 -7.99
CA PHE A 63 14.38 -3.36 -8.94
C PHE A 63 14.37 -2.66 -10.30
N GLU A 64 13.19 -2.31 -10.83
CA GLU A 64 13.06 -1.56 -12.09
C GLU A 64 13.76 -0.19 -12.02
N LEU A 65 13.58 0.54 -10.91
CA LEU A 65 14.28 1.79 -10.66
C LEU A 65 15.80 1.60 -10.61
N GLY A 66 16.27 0.55 -9.92
CA GLY A 66 17.68 0.18 -9.85
C GLY A 66 18.27 -0.11 -11.24
N GLU A 67 17.55 -0.85 -12.09
CA GLU A 67 17.98 -1.15 -13.46
C GLU A 67 18.13 0.10 -14.33
N VAL A 68 17.19 1.03 -14.24
CA VAL A 68 17.27 2.31 -14.97
C VAL A 68 18.50 3.10 -14.52
N MET A 69 18.75 3.17 -13.21
CA MET A 69 19.89 3.87 -12.65
C MET A 69 21.22 3.20 -13.04
N ALA A 70 21.31 1.87 -12.98
CA ALA A 70 22.49 1.11 -13.36
C ALA A 70 22.82 1.28 -14.85
N ARG A 71 21.80 1.23 -15.73
CA ARG A 71 21.97 1.48 -17.17
C ARG A 71 22.54 2.87 -17.44
N LYS A 72 22.02 3.89 -16.74
CA LYS A 72 22.49 5.27 -16.90
C LYS A 72 23.93 5.45 -16.40
N ILE A 73 24.28 4.86 -15.24
CA ILE A 73 25.66 4.88 -14.73
C ILE A 73 26.61 4.22 -15.74
N LYS A 74 26.26 3.04 -16.26
CA LYS A 74 27.05 2.34 -17.27
C LYS A 74 27.24 3.16 -18.53
N GLN A 75 26.18 3.81 -19.00
CA GLN A 75 26.25 4.68 -20.19
C GLN A 75 27.19 5.85 -19.96
N ASP A 76 27.07 6.54 -18.82
CA ASP A 76 27.94 7.66 -18.47
C ASP A 76 29.42 7.23 -18.39
N GLU A 77 29.73 6.05 -17.84
CA GLU A 77 31.09 5.49 -17.85
C GLU A 77 31.61 5.24 -19.26
N LEU A 78 30.79 4.65 -20.14
CA LEU A 78 31.15 4.39 -21.54
C LEU A 78 31.39 5.69 -22.31
N ASP A 79 30.64 6.74 -21.99
CA ASP A 79 30.78 8.07 -22.59
C ASP A 79 31.95 8.88 -21.99
N GLY A 80 32.73 8.29 -21.07
CA GLY A 80 33.85 8.94 -20.40
C GLY A 80 33.43 10.02 -19.39
N VAL A 81 32.15 10.07 -19.03
CA VAL A 81 31.62 11.00 -18.03
C VAL A 81 31.97 10.46 -16.65
N LYS A 82 32.67 11.29 -15.86
CA LYS A 82 32.99 10.93 -14.47
C LYS A 82 31.71 10.79 -13.65
N VAL A 83 31.40 9.56 -13.23
CA VAL A 83 30.27 9.29 -12.35
C VAL A 83 30.66 9.57 -10.91
N ALA A 84 29.81 10.33 -10.21
CA ALA A 84 29.99 10.67 -8.81
C ALA A 84 29.74 9.45 -7.89
N ALA A 85 30.52 9.30 -6.81
CA ALA A 85 30.45 8.15 -5.89
C ALA A 85 29.06 8.00 -5.23
N GLU A 86 28.36 9.11 -5.06
CA GLU A 86 27.01 9.20 -4.51
C GLU A 86 26.00 8.47 -5.38
N ARG A 87 26.22 8.39 -6.69
CA ARG A 87 25.33 7.65 -7.62
C ARG A 87 25.44 6.15 -7.43
N TYR A 88 26.65 5.62 -7.24
CA TYR A 88 26.83 4.20 -6.90
C TYR A 88 26.26 3.89 -5.51
N THR A 89 26.44 4.79 -4.56
CA THR A 89 25.89 4.65 -3.20
C THR A 89 24.36 4.67 -3.22
N ALA A 90 23.75 5.54 -4.03
CA ALA A 90 22.30 5.58 -4.22
C ALA A 90 21.78 4.30 -4.87
N LEU A 91 22.46 3.79 -5.91
CA LEU A 91 22.12 2.53 -6.55
C LEU A 91 22.19 1.36 -5.55
N GLN A 92 23.26 1.28 -4.75
CA GLN A 92 23.42 0.24 -3.72
C GLN A 92 22.26 0.27 -2.72
N ARG A 93 21.89 1.46 -2.23
CA ARG A 93 20.77 1.62 -1.29
C ARG A 93 19.43 1.17 -1.88
N ILE A 94 19.19 1.45 -3.17
CA ILE A 94 17.98 1.01 -3.86
C ILE A 94 17.94 -0.52 -3.93
N ILE A 95 19.07 -1.16 -4.30
CA ILE A 95 19.19 -2.62 -4.36
C ILE A 95 18.96 -3.23 -2.97
N ASP A 96 19.64 -2.73 -1.94
CA ASP A 96 19.49 -3.22 -0.57
C ASP A 96 18.03 -3.09 -0.11
N THR A 97 17.39 -1.95 -0.38
CA THR A 97 15.99 -1.72 -0.02
C THR A 97 15.06 -2.66 -0.79
N ALA A 98 15.30 -2.91 -2.07
CA ALA A 98 14.53 -3.86 -2.88
C ALA A 98 14.62 -5.29 -2.32
N GLU A 99 15.81 -5.72 -1.92
CA GLU A 99 16.00 -7.03 -1.30
C GLU A 99 15.29 -7.17 0.04
N HIS A 100 15.35 -6.13 0.87
CA HIS A 100 14.63 -6.10 2.15
C HIS A 100 13.12 -6.12 1.94
N ALA A 101 12.60 -5.33 0.99
CA ALA A 101 11.19 -5.34 0.61
C ALA A 101 10.76 -6.73 0.11
N ARG A 102 11.55 -7.36 -0.77
CA ARG A 102 11.27 -8.72 -1.27
C ARG A 102 11.19 -9.74 -0.15
N LYS A 103 12.13 -9.69 0.81
CA LYS A 103 12.14 -10.58 1.98
C LYS A 103 10.90 -10.33 2.83
N TYR A 104 10.57 -9.08 3.14
CA TYR A 104 9.36 -8.73 3.88
C TYR A 104 8.09 -9.24 3.20
N GLU A 105 7.95 -9.01 1.89
CA GLU A 105 6.80 -9.47 1.11
C GLU A 105 6.70 -11.00 1.03
N ALA A 106 7.83 -11.73 1.09
CA ALA A 106 7.85 -13.19 1.09
C ALA A 106 7.38 -13.83 2.40
N VAL A 107 7.66 -13.19 3.55
CA VAL A 107 7.21 -13.65 4.89
C VAL A 107 5.92 -12.99 5.37
N ALA A 108 5.51 -11.87 4.76
CA ALA A 108 4.22 -11.26 5.04
C ALA A 108 3.13 -12.31 4.75
N PRO A 109 2.16 -12.50 5.66
CA PRO A 109 1.06 -13.43 5.42
C PRO A 109 0.42 -13.02 4.10
N LYS A 110 0.54 -13.89 3.09
CA LYS A 110 -0.22 -13.74 1.86
C LYS A 110 -1.67 -13.73 2.30
N LYS A 111 -2.27 -12.54 2.41
CA LYS A 111 -3.73 -12.42 2.36
C LYS A 111 -4.06 -13.02 1.01
N ASN A 112 -4.44 -14.30 1.03
CA ASN A 112 -5.01 -14.98 -0.12
C ASN A 112 -6.07 -14.00 -0.61
N LYS A 113 -5.93 -13.54 -1.86
CA LYS A 113 -7.08 -12.93 -2.52
C LYS A 113 -8.16 -13.99 -2.37
N SER A 114 -9.13 -13.74 -1.51
CA SER A 114 -10.29 -14.60 -1.41
C SER A 114 -10.81 -14.73 -2.83
N GLU A 115 -10.74 -15.93 -3.41
CA GLU A 115 -11.32 -16.22 -4.74
C GLU A 115 -12.82 -15.93 -4.74
N LEU A 116 -13.43 -15.91 -3.55
CA LEU A 116 -14.81 -15.54 -3.31
C LEU A 116 -15.01 -14.02 -3.35
N SER A 117 -15.99 -13.60 -4.15
CA SER A 117 -16.54 -12.25 -4.18
C SER A 117 -17.02 -11.80 -2.78
N PRO A 118 -17.19 -10.48 -2.56
CA PRO A 118 -17.72 -9.98 -1.28
C PRO A 118 -19.06 -10.60 -0.87
N GLU A 119 -19.95 -10.87 -1.83
CA GLU A 119 -21.25 -11.51 -1.59
C GLU A 119 -21.10 -12.98 -1.17
N GLU A 120 -20.21 -13.72 -1.81
CA GLU A 120 -19.94 -15.13 -1.47
C GLU A 120 -19.28 -15.25 -0.09
N ARG A 121 -18.44 -14.28 0.28
CA ARG A 121 -17.88 -14.19 1.65
C ARG A 121 -18.96 -13.92 2.69
N ALA A 122 -19.88 -12.99 2.41
CA ALA A 122 -21.01 -12.69 3.29
C ALA A 122 -21.93 -13.91 3.47
N LYS A 123 -22.21 -14.63 2.37
CA LYS A 123 -23.00 -15.86 2.40
C LYS A 123 -22.31 -16.96 3.22
N LYS A 124 -21.01 -17.17 3.01
CA LYS A 124 -20.24 -18.18 3.75
C LYS A 124 -20.16 -17.86 5.24
N ALA A 125 -19.96 -16.59 5.60
CA ALA A 125 -19.97 -16.15 7.00
C ALA A 125 -21.35 -16.37 7.65
N LEU A 126 -22.44 -16.10 6.93
CA LEU A 126 -23.80 -16.33 7.41
C LEU A 126 -24.08 -17.83 7.65
N GLU A 127 -23.64 -18.69 6.74
CA GLU A 127 -23.76 -20.16 6.88
C GLU A 127 -22.96 -20.71 8.06
N GLU A 128 -21.74 -20.20 8.31
CA GLU A 128 -20.97 -20.62 9.49
C GLU A 128 -21.60 -20.15 10.81
N ILE A 129 -22.14 -18.94 10.85
CA ILE A 129 -22.87 -18.40 12.01
C ILE A 129 -24.11 -19.26 12.30
N LYS A 130 -24.90 -19.59 11.27
CA LYS A 130 -26.06 -20.48 11.37
C LYS A 130 -25.70 -21.86 11.92
N LYS A 131 -24.64 -22.46 11.37
CA LYS A 131 -24.12 -23.76 11.83
C LYS A 131 -23.69 -23.73 13.30
N HIS A 132 -23.08 -22.65 13.77
CA HIS A 132 -22.69 -22.49 15.17
C HIS A 132 -23.88 -22.21 16.11
N LEU A 133 -24.90 -21.53 15.60
CA LEU A 133 -26.13 -21.24 16.35
C LEU A 133 -27.15 -22.38 16.29
N GLY A 134 -26.89 -23.43 15.50
CA GLY A 134 -27.77 -24.60 15.35
C GLY A 134 -29.08 -24.30 14.62
N VAL A 135 -29.09 -23.29 13.75
CA VAL A 135 -30.25 -22.82 12.97
C VAL A 135 -30.03 -23.04 11.47
#